data_AF-A0A3M5D550-F1
#
_entry.id   AF-A0A3M5D550-F1
#
_cell.length_a   1.000
_cell.length_b   1.000
_cell.length_c   1.000
_cell.angle_alpha   90.00
_cell.angle_beta   90.00
_cell.angle_gamma   90.00
#
_symmetry.space_group_name_H-M   'P 1'
#
loop_
_entity.id
_entity.type
_entity.pdbx_description
1 polymer ?
#
loop_
_entity_poly.entity_id
_entity_poly.type
_entity_poly.pdbx_seq_one_letter_code
_entity_poly.pdbx_strand_id
1 'polypeptide(L)'
;MLTDVRRITDVCDLPLLVDVDTGFGSSAFNVARTVKSMIKFGAAAMHIEDQVGAKRCGHRPNKEIVSQQEMVDRIKAAVDARSDDSFVIMARTDALAVEGLQAAIDRACACVEAGADMIFPEAMTELAMYKEFAAAVKVPVLANITEFGATPLFTTDELASADVSLVLYPLSAFRAMNKAAENVYTAIRRDGTQKNVIDTMQTRMELYDRIDYHSFEQKLDALFAQKKNA
;
A
#
# COMPACT_ATOMS: atom_id res chain seq x y z
N MET A 1 -9.11 6.54 5.24
CA MET A 1 -8.21 5.40 5.52
C MET A 1 -8.90 4.27 6.27
N LEU A 2 -9.17 4.36 7.58
CA LEU A 2 -9.76 3.25 8.36
C LEU A 2 -11.05 2.66 7.76
N THR A 3 -11.93 3.51 7.21
CA THR A 3 -13.15 3.06 6.52
C THR A 3 -12.85 2.13 5.35
N ASP A 4 -11.80 2.40 4.57
CA ASP A 4 -11.45 1.60 3.40
C ASP A 4 -10.69 0.33 3.79
N VAL A 5 -9.84 0.40 4.82
CA VAL A 5 -9.22 -0.80 5.45
C VAL A 5 -10.33 -1.78 5.83
N ARG A 6 -11.32 -1.33 6.61
CA ARG A 6 -12.46 -2.16 7.02
C ARG A 6 -13.23 -2.74 5.84
N ARG A 7 -13.53 -1.92 4.81
CA ARG A 7 -14.27 -2.38 3.62
C ARG A 7 -13.54 -3.50 2.88
N ILE A 8 -12.21 -3.45 2.84
CA ILE A 8 -11.38 -4.45 2.17
C ILE A 8 -11.27 -5.71 3.03
N THR A 9 -10.90 -5.56 4.30
CA THR A 9 -10.59 -6.69 5.20
C THR A 9 -11.83 -7.43 5.70
N ASP A 10 -13.01 -6.81 5.71
CA ASP A 10 -14.27 -7.48 6.06
C ASP A 10 -14.69 -8.55 5.03
N VAL A 11 -14.11 -8.54 3.80
CA VAL A 11 -14.53 -9.43 2.69
C VAL A 11 -13.37 -10.12 1.96
N CYS A 12 -12.12 -9.71 2.20
CA CYS A 12 -10.93 -10.27 1.56
C CYS A 12 -9.93 -10.73 2.62
N ASP A 13 -9.61 -12.02 2.61
CA ASP A 13 -8.69 -12.64 3.58
C ASP A 13 -7.20 -12.39 3.27
N LEU A 14 -6.89 -11.75 2.14
CA LEU A 14 -5.49 -11.43 1.81
C LEU A 14 -4.93 -10.36 2.76
N PRO A 15 -3.67 -10.49 3.21
CA PRO A 15 -3.06 -9.52 4.11
C PRO A 15 -2.91 -8.15 3.45
N LEU A 16 -3.42 -7.10 4.11
CA LEU A 16 -3.40 -5.74 3.60
C LEU A 16 -2.26 -4.91 4.21
N LEU A 17 -1.35 -4.41 3.34
CA LEU A 17 -0.37 -3.37 3.66
C LEU A 17 -0.99 -1.98 3.44
N VAL A 18 -0.82 -1.08 4.42
CA VAL A 18 -1.46 0.25 4.42
C VAL A 18 -0.45 1.39 4.49
N ASP A 19 -0.57 2.38 3.60
CA ASP A 19 0.11 3.68 3.71
C ASP A 19 -0.56 4.52 4.80
N VAL A 20 0.20 4.90 5.83
CA VAL A 20 -0.29 5.74 6.94
C VAL A 20 0.34 7.12 6.99
N ASP A 21 0.96 7.56 5.90
CA ASP A 21 1.69 8.81 5.82
C ASP A 21 2.72 8.90 6.96
N THR A 22 2.68 9.97 7.73
CA THR A 22 3.53 10.24 8.90
C THR A 22 2.90 9.75 10.21
N GLY A 23 1.82 8.96 10.16
CA GLY A 23 1.10 8.43 11.33
C GLY A 23 -0.12 9.24 11.77
N PHE A 24 -0.63 10.14 10.91
CA PHE A 24 -1.84 10.96 11.11
C PHE A 24 -1.85 11.85 12.36
N GLY A 25 -0.70 12.43 12.70
CA GLY A 25 -0.58 13.49 13.71
C GLY A 25 0.87 13.77 14.07
N SER A 26 1.11 14.81 14.87
CA SER A 26 2.47 15.30 15.18
C SER A 26 3.10 14.68 16.43
N SER A 27 2.35 13.85 17.19
CA SER A 27 2.82 13.27 18.44
C SER A 27 2.86 11.75 18.40
N ALA A 28 3.69 11.16 19.27
CA ALA A 28 3.74 9.71 19.49
C ALA A 28 2.37 9.11 19.84
N PHE A 29 1.49 9.87 20.52
CA PHE A 29 0.13 9.42 20.83
C PHE A 29 -0.72 9.24 19.58
N ASN A 30 -0.51 10.06 18.54
CA ASN A 30 -1.22 9.91 17.27
C ASN A 30 -0.75 8.65 16.54
N VAL A 31 0.58 8.44 16.46
CA VAL A 31 1.18 7.23 15.87
C VAL A 31 0.65 5.98 16.58
N ALA A 32 0.67 5.96 17.92
CA ALA A 32 0.19 4.82 18.69
C ALA A 32 -1.30 4.51 18.45
N ARG A 33 -2.14 5.55 18.35
CA ARG A 33 -3.56 5.39 18.01
C ARG A 33 -3.74 4.87 16.58
N THR A 34 -2.92 5.31 15.64
CA THR A 34 -2.93 4.84 14.25
C THR A 34 -2.62 3.34 14.20
N VAL A 35 -1.53 2.88 14.82
CA VAL A 35 -1.15 1.46 14.86
C VAL A 35 -2.29 0.60 15.42
N LYS A 36 -2.77 0.92 16.63
CA LYS A 36 -3.86 0.15 17.28
C LYS A 36 -5.14 0.14 16.45
N SER A 37 -5.41 1.22 15.72
CA SER A 37 -6.57 1.28 14.83
C SER A 37 -6.37 0.39 13.60
N MET A 38 -5.20 0.43 12.94
CA MET A 38 -4.92 -0.41 11.77
C MET A 38 -5.05 -1.89 12.10
N ILE A 39 -4.45 -2.33 13.23
CA ILE A 39 -4.59 -3.70 13.74
C ILE A 39 -6.07 -4.03 13.99
N LYS A 40 -6.81 -3.18 14.71
CA LYS A 40 -8.23 -3.39 15.02
C LYS A 40 -9.12 -3.56 13.78
N PHE A 41 -8.80 -2.86 12.69
CA PHE A 41 -9.55 -2.94 11.44
C PHE A 41 -9.02 -4.01 10.47
N GLY A 42 -8.07 -4.85 10.91
CA GLY A 42 -7.63 -6.04 10.17
C GLY A 42 -6.53 -5.80 9.16
N ALA A 43 -5.82 -4.65 9.19
CA ALA A 43 -4.60 -4.50 8.40
C ALA A 43 -3.52 -5.48 8.90
N ALA A 44 -2.75 -6.05 7.98
CA ALA A 44 -1.65 -6.96 8.32
C ALA A 44 -0.31 -6.21 8.49
N ALA A 45 -0.18 -5.08 7.79
CA ALA A 45 1.03 -4.27 7.81
C ALA A 45 0.70 -2.79 7.60
N MET A 46 1.59 -1.92 8.05
CA MET A 46 1.58 -0.51 7.69
C MET A 46 2.99 -0.04 7.34
N HIS A 47 3.09 0.97 6.49
CA HIS A 47 4.31 1.75 6.36
C HIS A 47 4.11 3.20 6.80
N ILE A 48 5.07 3.72 7.58
CA ILE A 48 5.12 5.11 8.04
C ILE A 48 6.37 5.77 7.45
N GLU A 49 6.27 7.03 7.07
CA GLU A 49 7.33 7.73 6.34
C GLU A 49 7.91 8.93 7.09
N ASP A 50 9.05 9.40 6.59
CA ASP A 50 9.89 10.40 7.21
C ASP A 50 9.70 11.82 6.69
N GLN A 51 8.66 12.04 5.91
CA GLN A 51 8.32 13.39 5.48
C GLN A 51 7.83 14.27 6.64
N VAL A 52 7.92 15.58 6.45
CA VAL A 52 7.18 16.55 7.26
C VAL A 52 5.67 16.40 7.05
N GLY A 53 4.85 16.86 8.02
CA GLY A 53 3.41 16.58 8.04
C GLY A 53 2.62 17.04 6.80
N ALA A 54 3.06 18.08 6.09
CA ALA A 54 2.51 18.50 4.79
C ALA A 54 3.21 17.75 3.64
N LYS A 55 3.06 16.42 3.63
CA LYS A 55 3.81 15.53 2.74
C LYS A 55 3.54 15.74 1.25
N ARG A 56 4.45 15.26 0.40
CA ARG A 56 4.32 15.20 -1.06
C ARG A 56 4.52 13.77 -1.56
N CYS A 57 4.01 13.49 -2.75
CA CYS A 57 4.29 12.22 -3.43
C CYS A 57 5.80 12.02 -3.62
N GLY A 58 6.32 10.81 -3.35
CA GLY A 58 7.74 10.47 -3.41
C GLY A 58 8.43 10.75 -4.75
N HIS A 59 7.68 10.85 -5.85
CA HIS A 59 8.20 11.18 -7.18
C HIS A 59 8.07 12.68 -7.56
N ARG A 60 7.71 13.57 -6.63
CA ARG A 60 7.65 15.03 -6.85
C ARG A 60 8.91 15.73 -6.29
N PRO A 61 9.36 16.86 -6.89
CA PRO A 61 10.49 17.63 -6.37
C PRO A 61 10.16 18.41 -5.08
N ASN A 62 11.20 18.86 -4.37
CA ASN A 62 11.14 19.67 -3.14
C ASN A 62 10.39 18.95 -2.01
N LYS A 63 10.83 17.73 -1.69
CA LYS A 63 10.39 16.98 -0.52
C LYS A 63 11.20 17.44 0.69
N GLU A 64 10.53 17.53 1.84
CA GLU A 64 11.16 17.84 3.11
C GLU A 64 10.98 16.63 4.02
N ILE A 65 12.09 16.18 4.60
CA ILE A 65 12.12 15.07 5.54
C ILE A 65 12.47 15.60 6.93
N VAL A 66 12.01 14.88 7.94
CA VAL A 66 12.37 15.15 9.33
C VAL A 66 13.74 14.57 9.65
N SER A 67 14.33 15.07 10.75
CA SER A 67 15.59 14.52 11.26
C SER A 67 15.51 13.00 11.45
N GLN A 68 16.65 12.31 11.33
CA GLN A 68 16.74 10.87 11.60
C GLN A 68 16.17 10.51 12.98
N GLN A 69 16.48 11.32 14.01
CA GLN A 69 16.00 11.08 15.37
C GLN A 69 14.47 11.15 15.46
N GLU A 70 13.84 12.11 14.78
CA GLU A 70 12.37 12.21 14.80
C GLU A 70 11.71 10.99 14.15
N MET A 71 12.26 10.46 13.05
CA MET A 71 11.72 9.22 12.47
C MET A 71 11.97 8.01 13.37
N VAL A 72 13.15 7.91 14.00
CA VAL A 72 13.42 6.87 15.00
C VAL A 72 12.38 6.92 16.12
N ASP A 73 12.01 8.11 16.59
CA ASP A 73 10.98 8.27 17.62
C ASP A 73 9.59 7.84 17.13
N ARG A 74 9.24 8.11 15.86
CA ARG A 74 8.00 7.60 15.23
C ARG A 74 7.99 6.08 15.17
N ILE A 75 9.10 5.44 14.76
CA ILE A 75 9.20 3.98 14.71
C ILE A 75 9.08 3.37 16.10
N LYS A 76 9.80 3.89 17.09
CA LYS A 76 9.70 3.43 18.48
C LYS A 76 8.27 3.53 19.01
N ALA A 77 7.58 4.65 18.76
CA ALA A 77 6.19 4.82 19.16
C ALA A 77 5.24 3.85 18.44
N ALA A 78 5.51 3.53 17.17
CA ALA A 78 4.72 2.56 16.43
C ALA A 78 4.91 1.14 16.97
N VAL A 79 6.17 0.74 17.21
CA VAL A 79 6.54 -0.59 17.72
C VAL A 79 6.01 -0.79 19.14
N ASP A 80 6.14 0.19 20.03
CA ASP A 80 5.58 0.14 21.39
C ASP A 80 4.04 -0.01 21.40
N ALA A 81 3.37 0.60 20.42
CA ALA A 81 1.92 0.54 20.32
C ALA A 81 1.38 -0.76 19.69
N ARG A 82 2.25 -1.61 19.12
CA ARG A 82 1.89 -2.87 18.48
C ARG A 82 1.26 -3.82 19.49
N SER A 83 0.02 -4.22 19.24
CA SER A 83 -0.74 -5.14 20.10
C SER A 83 -0.82 -6.57 19.57
N ASP A 84 -0.23 -6.82 18.40
CA ASP A 84 -0.18 -8.11 17.72
C ASP A 84 1.23 -8.28 17.14
N ASP A 85 1.98 -9.27 17.61
CA ASP A 85 3.37 -9.52 17.21
C ASP A 85 3.52 -9.89 15.73
N SER A 86 2.43 -10.32 15.07
CA SER A 86 2.43 -10.60 13.63
C SER A 86 2.23 -9.36 12.76
N PHE A 87 1.84 -8.22 13.36
CA PHE A 87 1.63 -6.98 12.64
C PHE A 87 2.97 -6.31 12.25
N VAL A 88 3.13 -6.05 10.96
CA VAL A 88 4.38 -5.54 10.40
C VAL A 88 4.40 -4.00 10.39
N ILE A 89 5.48 -3.42 10.91
CA ILE A 89 5.77 -2.00 10.83
C ILE A 89 6.93 -1.78 9.87
N MET A 90 6.62 -1.21 8.71
CA MET A 90 7.59 -0.88 7.68
C MET A 90 7.99 0.60 7.78
N ALA A 91 9.29 0.89 7.75
CA ALA A 91 9.76 2.27 7.65
C ALA A 91 9.97 2.64 6.18
N ARG A 92 9.36 3.75 5.75
CA ARG A 92 9.60 4.36 4.44
C ARG A 92 10.55 5.54 4.57
N THR A 93 11.50 5.64 3.65
CA THR A 93 12.43 6.77 3.58
C THR A 93 12.38 7.46 2.21
N ASP A 94 12.19 8.77 2.22
CA ASP A 94 12.25 9.63 1.03
C ASP A 94 13.64 10.33 0.88
N ALA A 95 14.60 9.99 1.75
CA ALA A 95 15.88 10.67 1.88
C ALA A 95 16.80 10.56 0.65
N LEU A 96 16.66 9.53 -0.19
CA LEU A 96 17.51 9.37 -1.36
C LEU A 96 17.51 10.62 -2.26
N ALA A 97 16.33 11.18 -2.52
CA ALA A 97 16.18 12.33 -3.41
C ALA A 97 16.60 13.66 -2.78
N VAL A 98 16.86 13.69 -1.47
CA VAL A 98 17.16 14.90 -0.69
C VAL A 98 18.62 14.92 -0.24
N GLU A 99 19.12 13.80 0.26
CA GLU A 99 20.41 13.67 0.96
C GLU A 99 21.35 12.65 0.30
N GLY A 100 20.87 11.87 -0.68
CA GLY A 100 21.66 10.86 -1.39
C GLY A 100 21.58 9.45 -0.78
N LEU A 101 22.22 8.49 -1.45
CA LEU A 101 22.07 7.06 -1.16
C LEU A 101 22.61 6.66 0.23
N GLN A 102 23.83 7.09 0.59
CA GLN A 102 24.44 6.71 1.86
C GLN A 102 23.62 7.23 3.06
N ALA A 103 23.17 8.48 3.01
CA ALA A 103 22.32 9.05 4.05
C ALA A 103 20.99 8.30 4.19
N ALA A 104 20.38 7.89 3.05
CA ALA A 104 19.18 7.07 3.07
C ALA A 104 19.41 5.68 3.70
N ILE A 105 20.56 5.06 3.45
CA ILE A 105 20.96 3.78 4.06
C ILE A 105 21.16 3.94 5.57
N ASP A 106 21.96 4.91 6.01
CA ASP A 106 22.23 5.15 7.43
C ASP A 106 20.92 5.37 8.22
N ARG A 107 20.01 6.15 7.62
CA ARG A 107 18.69 6.43 8.15
C ARG A 107 17.80 5.19 8.23
N ALA A 108 17.82 4.34 7.22
CA ALA A 108 17.07 3.08 7.23
C ALA A 108 17.61 2.10 8.26
N CYS A 109 18.94 1.96 8.38
CA CYS A 109 19.58 1.15 9.42
C CYS A 109 19.14 1.62 10.83
N ALA A 110 19.12 2.94 11.08
CA ALA A 110 18.62 3.48 12.34
C ALA A 110 17.13 3.16 12.60
N CYS A 111 16.30 3.13 11.55
CA CYS A 111 14.91 2.69 11.67
C CYS A 111 14.78 1.19 11.99
N VAL A 112 15.63 0.35 11.41
CA VAL A 112 15.72 -1.09 11.74
C VAL A 112 16.13 -1.28 13.19
N GLU A 113 17.17 -0.57 13.65
CA GLU A 113 17.60 -0.59 15.05
C GLU A 113 16.50 -0.11 16.02
N ALA A 114 15.63 0.79 15.57
CA ALA A 114 14.46 1.25 16.31
C ALA A 114 13.29 0.25 16.33
N GLY A 115 13.36 -0.81 15.53
CA GLY A 115 12.38 -1.90 15.50
C GLY A 115 11.51 -1.99 14.25
N ALA A 116 11.86 -1.28 13.15
CA ALA A 116 11.17 -1.47 11.88
C ALA A 116 11.43 -2.89 11.33
N ASP A 117 10.38 -3.61 10.96
CA ASP A 117 10.46 -4.99 10.50
C ASP A 117 10.84 -5.09 9.01
N MET A 118 10.57 -4.04 8.22
CA MET A 118 10.84 -3.96 6.78
C MET A 118 11.17 -2.52 6.37
N ILE A 119 11.81 -2.34 5.21
CA ILE A 119 12.14 -1.01 4.67
C ILE A 119 11.56 -0.79 3.27
N PHE A 120 11.06 0.41 3.05
CA PHE A 120 10.65 0.94 1.76
C PHE A 120 11.51 2.16 1.38
N PRO A 121 12.60 1.96 0.60
CA PRO A 121 13.38 3.06 0.03
C PRO A 121 12.67 3.63 -1.21
N GLU A 122 12.28 4.89 -1.15
CA GLU A 122 11.53 5.53 -2.24
C GLU A 122 12.45 6.05 -3.36
N ALA A 123 11.93 6.08 -4.59
CA ALA A 123 12.56 6.70 -5.77
C ALA A 123 13.93 6.14 -6.20
N MET A 124 14.19 4.86 -5.94
CA MET A 124 15.36 4.15 -6.48
C MET A 124 15.30 4.08 -8.01
N THR A 125 16.40 4.42 -8.69
CA THR A 125 16.45 4.47 -10.18
C THR A 125 17.30 3.36 -10.80
N GLU A 126 18.10 2.66 -10.01
CA GLU A 126 19.01 1.62 -10.47
C GLU A 126 18.90 0.36 -9.58
N LEU A 127 19.04 -0.82 -10.19
CA LEU A 127 19.02 -2.10 -9.45
C LEU A 127 20.15 -2.21 -8.43
N ALA A 128 21.33 -1.65 -8.73
CA ALA A 128 22.47 -1.66 -7.82
C ALA A 128 22.16 -0.96 -6.48
N MET A 129 21.35 0.11 -6.52
CA MET A 129 20.94 0.82 -5.31
C MET A 129 20.12 -0.08 -4.40
N TYR A 130 19.18 -0.86 -4.94
CA TYR A 130 18.39 -1.82 -4.15
C TYR A 130 19.29 -2.88 -3.51
N LYS A 131 20.26 -3.39 -4.27
CA LYS A 131 21.21 -4.38 -3.79
C LYS A 131 22.07 -3.88 -2.63
N GLU A 132 22.60 -2.65 -2.75
CA GLU A 132 23.33 -1.98 -1.68
C GLU A 132 22.44 -1.77 -0.44
N PHE A 133 21.19 -1.36 -0.65
CA PHE A 133 20.22 -1.14 0.41
C PHE A 133 19.90 -2.42 1.18
N ALA A 134 19.57 -3.50 0.47
CA ALA A 134 19.25 -4.80 1.04
C ALA A 134 20.43 -5.40 1.83
N ALA A 135 21.65 -5.28 1.30
CA ALA A 135 22.86 -5.73 1.98
C ALA A 135 23.13 -5.00 3.30
N ALA A 136 22.78 -3.72 3.38
CA ALA A 136 22.98 -2.89 4.57
C ALA A 136 21.92 -3.16 5.65
N VAL A 137 20.62 -3.11 5.31
CA VAL A 137 19.53 -3.14 6.31
C VAL A 137 19.22 -4.54 6.82
N LYS A 138 19.51 -5.60 6.05
CA LYS A 138 19.31 -7.02 6.42
C LYS A 138 17.88 -7.39 6.86
N VAL A 139 16.91 -6.60 6.45
CA VAL A 139 15.46 -6.85 6.58
C VAL A 139 14.82 -6.79 5.19
N PRO A 140 13.60 -7.31 4.99
CA PRO A 140 12.93 -7.26 3.69
C PRO A 140 12.83 -5.83 3.15
N VAL A 141 13.20 -5.67 1.88
CA VAL A 141 13.12 -4.40 1.14
C VAL A 141 11.99 -4.45 0.13
N LEU A 142 11.15 -3.41 0.11
CA LEU A 142 10.08 -3.22 -0.86
C LEU A 142 10.53 -2.28 -1.99
N ALA A 143 10.29 -2.70 -3.23
CA ALA A 143 10.44 -1.86 -4.43
C ALA A 143 9.07 -1.33 -4.89
N ASN A 144 8.95 -0.01 -5.01
CA ASN A 144 7.76 0.65 -5.53
C ASN A 144 7.85 0.84 -7.05
N ILE A 145 7.12 0.01 -7.80
CA ILE A 145 7.11 0.00 -9.27
C ILE A 145 5.84 0.70 -9.75
N THR A 146 5.76 2.00 -9.48
CA THR A 146 4.65 2.86 -9.92
C THR A 146 4.94 3.48 -11.30
N GLU A 147 3.90 3.64 -12.10
CA GLU A 147 4.03 4.22 -13.43
C GLU A 147 4.16 5.75 -13.38
N PHE A 148 4.77 6.31 -14.43
CA PHE A 148 4.95 7.76 -14.61
C PHE A 148 5.76 8.43 -13.49
N GLY A 149 6.62 7.66 -12.84
CA GLY A 149 7.60 8.11 -11.85
C GLY A 149 9.03 8.16 -12.40
N ALA A 150 9.99 8.28 -11.48
CA ALA A 150 11.42 8.28 -11.81
C ALA A 150 12.00 6.86 -11.91
N THR A 151 11.42 5.90 -11.18
CA THR A 151 11.87 4.50 -11.13
C THR A 151 11.52 3.77 -12.43
N PRO A 152 12.48 3.09 -13.09
CA PRO A 152 12.18 2.21 -14.21
C PRO A 152 11.21 1.09 -13.84
N LEU A 153 10.46 0.60 -14.82
CA LEU A 153 9.51 -0.50 -14.63
C LEU A 153 10.23 -1.85 -14.61
N PHE A 154 10.99 -2.10 -13.55
CA PHE A 154 11.73 -3.35 -13.36
C PHE A 154 10.77 -4.55 -13.26
N THR A 155 11.22 -5.66 -13.80
CA THR A 155 10.57 -6.97 -13.69
C THR A 155 10.83 -7.60 -12.33
N THR A 156 10.01 -8.60 -11.96
CA THR A 156 10.23 -9.38 -10.73
C THR A 156 11.59 -10.10 -10.73
N ASP A 157 12.08 -10.55 -11.88
CA ASP A 157 13.37 -11.24 -11.99
C ASP A 157 14.55 -10.28 -11.80
N GLU A 158 14.47 -9.08 -12.37
CA GLU A 158 15.45 -8.01 -12.15
C GLU A 158 15.52 -7.61 -10.67
N LEU A 159 14.35 -7.41 -10.05
CA LEU A 159 14.26 -7.05 -8.63
C LEU A 159 14.77 -8.18 -7.72
N ALA A 160 14.45 -9.44 -8.04
CA ALA A 160 14.97 -10.60 -7.32
C ALA A 160 16.51 -10.69 -7.40
N SER A 161 17.11 -10.34 -8.54
CA SER A 161 18.58 -10.31 -8.71
C SER A 161 19.29 -9.23 -7.87
N ALA A 162 18.51 -8.25 -7.38
CA ALA A 162 18.92 -7.15 -6.53
C ALA A 162 18.47 -7.32 -5.06
N ASP A 163 18.10 -8.54 -4.65
CA ASP A 163 17.73 -8.90 -3.28
C ASP A 163 16.48 -8.16 -2.73
N VAL A 164 15.61 -7.70 -3.63
CA VAL A 164 14.30 -7.13 -3.27
C VAL A 164 13.34 -8.23 -2.83
N SER A 165 12.64 -8.01 -1.73
CA SER A 165 11.73 -9.00 -1.12
C SER A 165 10.25 -8.78 -1.46
N LEU A 166 9.85 -7.54 -1.74
CA LEU A 166 8.47 -7.19 -2.10
C LEU A 166 8.44 -6.26 -3.31
N VAL A 167 7.46 -6.45 -4.19
CA VAL A 167 7.20 -5.55 -5.32
C VAL A 167 5.82 -4.94 -5.16
N LEU A 168 5.74 -3.63 -5.13
CA LEU A 168 4.51 -2.88 -4.97
C LEU A 168 4.09 -2.26 -6.30
N TYR A 169 2.84 -2.53 -6.69
CA TYR A 169 2.14 -1.90 -7.83
C TYR A 169 0.99 -1.04 -7.29
N PRO A 170 1.27 0.17 -6.79
CA PRO A 170 0.35 0.84 -5.85
C PRO A 170 -0.93 1.36 -6.51
N LEU A 171 -0.89 1.73 -7.79
CA LEU A 171 -2.01 2.42 -8.47
C LEU A 171 -2.32 1.88 -9.87
N SER A 172 -1.65 0.82 -10.33
CA SER A 172 -1.77 0.32 -11.71
C SER A 172 -3.22 0.02 -12.11
N ALA A 173 -3.93 -0.74 -11.28
CA ALA A 173 -5.36 -1.05 -11.49
C ALA A 173 -6.25 0.20 -11.40
N PHE A 174 -5.95 1.10 -10.45
CA PHE A 174 -6.67 2.36 -10.28
C PHE A 174 -6.53 3.30 -11.49
N ARG A 175 -5.35 3.34 -12.12
CA ARG A 175 -5.14 4.12 -13.35
C ARG A 175 -5.94 3.54 -14.52
N ALA A 176 -5.90 2.21 -14.69
CA ALA A 176 -6.63 1.52 -15.75
C ALA A 176 -8.16 1.70 -15.60
N MET A 177 -8.70 1.52 -14.38
CA MET A 177 -10.15 1.66 -14.15
C MET A 177 -10.62 3.10 -14.44
N ASN A 178 -9.84 4.11 -14.08
CA ASN A 178 -10.19 5.50 -14.35
C ASN A 178 -10.24 5.79 -15.86
N LYS A 179 -9.29 5.23 -16.62
CA LYS A 179 -9.28 5.39 -18.08
C LYS A 179 -10.46 4.70 -18.75
N ALA A 180 -10.83 3.50 -18.29
CA ALA A 180 -12.01 2.78 -18.79
C ALA A 180 -13.31 3.52 -18.44
N ALA A 181 -13.43 4.05 -17.22
CA ALA A 181 -14.59 4.85 -16.82
C ALA A 181 -14.73 6.13 -17.67
N GLU A 182 -13.61 6.85 -17.90
CA GLU A 182 -13.58 8.02 -18.78
C GLU A 182 -14.07 7.70 -20.21
N ASN A 183 -13.66 6.55 -20.76
CA ASN A 183 -14.13 6.08 -22.07
C ASN A 183 -15.65 5.95 -22.12
N VAL A 184 -16.25 5.30 -21.10
CA VAL A 184 -17.70 5.11 -21.02
C VAL A 184 -18.44 6.43 -20.87
N TYR A 185 -17.98 7.33 -19.98
CA TYR A 185 -18.61 8.64 -19.81
C TYR A 185 -18.57 9.48 -21.08
N THR A 186 -17.42 9.47 -21.77
CA THR A 186 -17.25 10.18 -23.04
C THR A 186 -18.17 9.62 -24.13
N ALA A 187 -18.24 8.29 -24.27
CA ALA A 187 -19.08 7.63 -25.25
C ALA A 187 -20.57 7.92 -25.02
N ILE A 188 -21.06 7.80 -23.78
CA ILE A 188 -22.46 8.12 -23.45
C ILE A 188 -22.78 9.58 -23.76
N ARG A 189 -21.87 10.50 -23.42
CA ARG A 189 -22.09 11.93 -23.66
C ARG A 189 -22.12 12.28 -25.14
N ARG A 190 -21.25 11.66 -25.95
CA ARG A 190 -21.13 11.88 -27.40
C ARG A 190 -22.28 11.24 -28.19
N ASP A 191 -22.58 9.97 -27.88
CA ASP A 191 -23.45 9.12 -28.71
C ASP A 191 -24.89 9.04 -28.18
N GLY A 192 -25.14 9.54 -26.94
CA GLY A 192 -26.42 9.37 -26.25
C GLY A 192 -26.70 7.94 -25.80
N THR A 193 -25.73 7.03 -25.91
CA THR A 193 -25.86 5.61 -25.55
C THR A 193 -24.49 4.95 -25.35
N GLN A 194 -24.42 3.87 -24.58
CA GLN A 194 -23.20 3.08 -24.32
C GLN A 194 -22.97 1.91 -25.31
N LYS A 195 -23.81 1.75 -26.35
CA LYS A 195 -23.78 0.57 -27.25
C LYS A 195 -22.40 0.23 -27.81
N ASN A 196 -21.60 1.25 -28.13
CA ASN A 196 -20.30 1.11 -28.78
C ASN A 196 -19.14 0.82 -27.81
N VAL A 197 -19.41 0.64 -26.52
CA VAL A 197 -18.39 0.39 -25.48
C VAL A 197 -18.77 -0.76 -24.54
N ILE A 198 -19.74 -1.59 -24.94
CA ILE A 198 -20.17 -2.76 -24.13
C ILE A 198 -19.06 -3.80 -24.04
N ASP A 199 -18.29 -3.99 -25.10
CA ASP A 199 -17.16 -4.92 -25.19
C ASP A 199 -15.99 -4.55 -24.27
N THR A 200 -15.98 -3.33 -23.72
CA THR A 200 -14.97 -2.89 -22.75
C THR A 200 -15.42 -3.04 -21.29
N MET A 201 -16.61 -3.57 -21.03
CA MET A 201 -17.19 -3.69 -19.69
C MET A 201 -17.02 -5.11 -19.13
N GLN A 202 -16.85 -5.19 -17.80
CA GLN A 202 -17.07 -6.44 -17.08
C GLN A 202 -18.54 -6.86 -17.26
N THR A 203 -18.77 -8.11 -17.64
CA THR A 203 -20.10 -8.67 -17.79
C THR A 203 -20.76 -8.90 -16.43
N ARG A 204 -22.08 -9.10 -16.44
CA ARG A 204 -22.84 -9.42 -15.22
C ARG A 204 -22.36 -10.71 -14.56
N MET A 205 -22.12 -11.75 -15.36
CA MET A 205 -21.70 -13.06 -14.82
C MET A 205 -20.30 -12.98 -14.22
N GLU A 206 -19.37 -12.28 -14.88
CA GLU A 206 -18.05 -12.03 -14.30
C GLU A 206 -18.16 -11.27 -12.96
N LEU A 207 -19.05 -10.29 -12.83
CA LEU A 207 -19.27 -9.60 -11.55
C LEU A 207 -19.78 -10.57 -10.48
N TYR A 208 -20.76 -11.42 -10.79
CA TYR A 208 -21.32 -12.39 -9.85
C TYR A 208 -20.28 -13.37 -9.33
N ASP A 209 -19.42 -13.87 -10.23
CA ASP A 209 -18.32 -14.76 -9.86
C ASP A 209 -17.31 -14.06 -8.93
N ARG A 210 -17.06 -12.76 -9.11
CA ARG A 210 -16.10 -12.00 -8.26
C ARG A 210 -16.59 -11.71 -6.86
N ILE A 211 -17.91 -11.62 -6.65
CA ILE A 211 -18.50 -11.28 -5.34
C ILE A 211 -19.15 -12.48 -4.66
N ASP A 212 -18.90 -13.69 -5.17
CA ASP A 212 -19.45 -14.95 -4.68
C ASP A 212 -21.00 -14.92 -4.56
N TYR A 213 -21.65 -14.29 -5.55
CA TYR A 213 -23.08 -13.97 -5.48
C TYR A 213 -23.94 -15.23 -5.26
N HIS A 214 -23.64 -16.30 -6.00
CA HIS A 214 -24.42 -17.53 -5.99
C HIS A 214 -24.32 -18.30 -4.66
N SER A 215 -23.25 -18.14 -3.88
CA SER A 215 -23.17 -18.80 -2.56
C SER A 215 -24.16 -18.20 -1.57
N PHE A 216 -24.39 -16.89 -1.63
CA PHE A 216 -25.37 -16.20 -0.79
C PHE A 216 -26.81 -16.59 -1.18
N GLU A 217 -27.10 -16.65 -2.48
CA GLU A 217 -28.39 -17.11 -3.00
C GLU A 217 -28.71 -18.54 -2.54
N GLN A 218 -27.77 -19.47 -2.71
CA GLN A 218 -27.93 -20.87 -2.27
C GLN A 218 -28.10 -21.00 -0.75
N LYS A 219 -27.35 -20.22 0.05
CA LYS A 219 -27.50 -20.21 1.51
C LYS A 219 -28.89 -19.74 1.94
N LEU A 220 -29.43 -18.70 1.30
CA LEU A 220 -30.78 -18.21 1.57
C LEU A 220 -31.83 -19.27 1.23
N ASP A 221 -31.73 -19.89 0.06
CA ASP A 221 -32.65 -20.95 -0.33
C ASP A 221 -32.62 -22.13 0.63
N ALA A 222 -31.43 -22.58 1.04
CA ALA A 222 -31.28 -23.66 2.01
C ALA A 222 -31.88 -23.31 3.39
N LEU A 223 -31.68 -22.07 3.87
CA LEU A 223 -32.19 -21.62 5.17
C LEU A 223 -33.71 -21.45 5.20
N PHE A 224 -34.33 -21.06 4.08
CA PHE A 224 -35.76 -20.73 4.04
C PHE A 224 -36.63 -21.76 3.30
N ALA A 225 -36.05 -22.77 2.66
CA ALA A 225 -36.80 -23.88 2.05
C ALA A 225 -37.67 -24.65 3.05
N GLN A 226 -37.27 -24.74 4.33
CA GLN A 226 -38.06 -25.44 5.37
C GLN A 226 -39.35 -24.73 5.79
N LYS A 227 -39.53 -23.42 5.49
CA LYS A 227 -40.75 -22.67 5.85
C LYS A 227 -41.90 -22.78 4.85
N LYS A 228 -41.71 -23.42 3.69
CA LYS A 228 -42.76 -23.56 2.67
C LYS A 228 -43.63 -24.82 2.83
N ASN A 229 -43.28 -25.74 3.75
CA ASN A 229 -43.97 -27.01 3.94
C ASN A 229 -44.66 -27.15 5.33
N ALA A 230 -44.96 -26.03 6.00
CA ALA A 230 -45.67 -26.00 7.28
C ALA A 230 -47.02 -25.27 7.16
#